data_AF-A0A8H6BLI9-F1
#
_entry.id   AF-A0A8H6BLI9-F1
#
_cell.length_a   1.000
_cell.length_b   1.000
_cell.length_c   1.000
_cell.angle_alpha   90.00
_cell.angle_beta   90.00
_cell.angle_gamma   90.00
#
_symmetry.space_group_name_H-M   'P 1'
#
loop_
_entity.id
_entity.type
_entity.pdbx_description
1 polymer ?
#
loop_
_entity_poly.entity_id
_entity_poly.type
_entity_poly.pdbx_seq_one_letter_code
_entity_poly.pdbx_strand_id
1 'polypeptide(L)'
;FDGYRAGELMIERSKTPETAINTELFKYKVEKLVDQVRKRTFTLGSISIGDILEQMLSMVRLHHVRMEGDFVTVIVAILLLEGIGRQLDPDLDLFARCVFAWYFGVPTV
;
A
#
# COMPACT_ATOMS: atom_id res chain seq x y z
N PHE A 1 -13.44 -3.62 1.97
CA PHE A 1 -12.50 -3.07 0.98
C PHE A 1 -12.73 -3.79 -0.33
N ASP A 2 -13.03 -3.05 -1.40
CA ASP A 2 -13.20 -3.59 -2.76
C ASP A 2 -11.89 -3.35 -3.52
N GLY A 3 -11.02 -4.37 -3.52
CA GLY A 3 -9.70 -4.25 -4.15
C GLY A 3 -9.75 -4.30 -5.67
N TYR A 4 -10.76 -4.95 -6.26
CA TYR A 4 -10.95 -4.97 -7.70
C TYR A 4 -11.29 -3.57 -8.21
N ARG A 5 -12.28 -2.91 -7.57
CA ARG A 5 -12.65 -1.53 -7.88
C ARG A 5 -11.51 -0.55 -7.61
N ALA A 6 -10.71 -0.78 -6.57
CA ALA A 6 -9.50 0.01 -6.33
C ALA A 6 -8.52 -0.10 -7.50
N GLY A 7 -8.25 -1.31 -7.99
CA GLY A 7 -7.40 -1.53 -9.17
C GLY A 7 -7.94 -0.86 -10.43
N GLU A 8 -9.25 -0.88 -10.62
CA GLU A 8 -9.91 -0.20 -11.75
C GLU A 8 -9.75 1.32 -11.67
N LEU A 9 -10.04 1.92 -10.51
CA LEU A 9 -9.89 3.37 -10.29
C LEU A 9 -8.44 3.83 -10.48
N MET A 10 -7.47 2.99 -10.12
CA MET A 10 -6.06 3.31 -10.28
C MET A 10 -5.64 3.37 -11.76
N ILE A 11 -6.25 2.55 -12.62
CA ILE A 11 -6.04 2.64 -14.07
C ILE A 11 -6.76 3.89 -14.61
N GLU A 12 -8.05 4.05 -14.30
CA GLU A 12 -8.88 5.17 -14.76
C GLU A 12 -8.30 6.54 -14.39
N ARG A 13 -7.66 6.64 -13.21
CA ARG A 13 -7.05 7.88 -12.70
C ARG A 13 -5.54 7.94 -12.87
N SER A 14 -4.93 6.98 -13.57
CA SER A 14 -3.51 7.09 -13.92
C SER A 14 -3.29 8.23 -14.92
N LYS A 15 -2.06 8.73 -15.01
CA LYS A 15 -1.69 9.82 -15.93
C LYS A 15 -1.91 9.46 -17.40
N THR A 16 -1.78 8.18 -17.74
CA THR A 16 -1.91 7.65 -19.10
C THR A 16 -2.64 6.30 -19.06
N PRO A 17 -3.97 6.28 -18.84
CA PRO A 17 -4.73 5.03 -18.71
C PRO A 17 -4.56 4.09 -19.91
N GLU A 18 -4.38 4.66 -21.11
CA GLU A 18 -4.19 3.96 -22.37
C GLU A 18 -2.88 3.17 -22.46
N THR A 19 -1.88 3.49 -21.62
CA THR A 19 -0.61 2.76 -21.61
C THR A 19 -0.64 1.52 -20.71
N ALA A 20 -1.71 1.35 -19.93
CA ALA A 20 -1.82 0.22 -19.01
C ALA A 20 -2.01 -1.10 -19.78
N ILE A 21 -1.25 -2.12 -19.39
CA ILE A 21 -1.26 -3.43 -20.03
C ILE A 21 -1.81 -4.49 -19.08
N ASN A 22 -2.48 -5.52 -19.62
CA ASN A 22 -3.07 -6.61 -18.84
C ASN A 22 -3.94 -6.09 -17.67
N THR A 23 -4.77 -5.09 -17.95
CA THR A 23 -5.55 -4.34 -16.96
C THR A 23 -6.41 -5.22 -16.05
N GLU A 24 -7.05 -6.26 -16.60
CA GLU A 24 -7.85 -7.21 -15.81
C GLU A 24 -6.99 -8.01 -14.82
N LEU A 25 -5.79 -8.41 -15.22
CA LEU A 25 -4.85 -9.06 -14.32
C LEU A 25 -4.37 -8.11 -13.22
N PHE A 26 -4.16 -6.84 -13.54
CA PHE A 26 -3.85 -5.82 -12.53
C PHE A 26 -4.97 -5.72 -11.50
N LYS A 27 -6.22 -5.55 -11.92
CA LYS A 27 -7.39 -5.46 -11.02
C LYS A 27 -7.49 -6.68 -10.10
N TYR A 28 -7.35 -7.89 -10.64
CA TYR A 28 -7.37 -9.13 -9.86
C TYR A 28 -6.21 -9.23 -8.87
N LYS A 29 -5.00 -8.80 -9.26
CA LYS A 29 -3.86 -8.81 -8.33
C LYS A 29 -4.03 -7.78 -7.21
N VAL A 30 -4.61 -6.61 -7.48
CA VAL A 30 -4.94 -5.62 -6.44
C VAL A 30 -6.00 -6.18 -5.49
N GLU A 31 -7.04 -6.84 -6.00
CA GLU A 31 -8.03 -7.56 -5.19
C GLU A 31 -7.36 -8.57 -4.25
N LYS A 32 -6.46 -9.41 -4.77
CA LYS A 32 -5.73 -10.39 -3.96
C LYS A 32 -4.85 -9.74 -2.89
N LEU A 33 -4.17 -8.65 -3.21
CA LEU A 33 -3.36 -7.92 -2.23
C LEU A 33 -4.25 -7.39 -1.10
N VAL A 34 -5.38 -6.76 -1.43
CA VAL A 34 -6.34 -6.24 -0.44
C VAL A 34 -6.93 -7.36 0.42
N ASP A 35 -7.25 -8.51 -0.17
CA ASP A 35 -7.72 -9.70 0.56
C ASP A 35 -6.64 -10.25 1.51
N GLN A 36 -5.38 -10.25 1.10
CA GLN A 36 -4.25 -10.66 1.95
C GLN A 36 -4.08 -9.73 3.15
N VAL A 37 -4.14 -8.41 2.91
CA VAL A 37 -4.11 -7.41 3.99
C VAL A 37 -5.27 -7.66 4.94
N ARG A 38 -6.51 -7.78 4.43
CA ARG A 38 -7.69 -8.07 5.27
C ARG A 38 -7.45 -9.29 6.15
N LYS A 39 -7.04 -10.42 5.60
CA LYS A 39 -6.85 -11.66 6.39
C LYS A 39 -5.82 -11.50 7.51
N ARG A 40 -4.78 -10.71 7.29
CA ARG A 40 -3.63 -10.59 8.19
C ARG A 40 -3.74 -9.43 9.19
N THR A 41 -4.45 -8.36 8.84
CA THR A 41 -4.81 -7.25 9.76
C THR A 41 -5.64 -7.77 10.94
N PHE A 42 -6.48 -8.80 10.74
CA PHE A 42 -7.27 -9.41 11.83
C PHE A 42 -6.46 -10.37 12.72
N THR A 43 -5.23 -10.75 12.35
CA THR A 43 -4.36 -11.63 13.14
C THR A 43 -3.17 -10.93 13.81
N LEU A 44 -3.09 -9.58 13.74
CA LEU A 44 -2.02 -8.77 14.36
C LEU A 44 -0.61 -9.40 14.20
N GLY A 45 -0.33 -9.93 13.01
CA GLY A 45 0.84 -10.78 12.75
C GLY A 45 1.69 -10.24 11.61
N SER A 46 2.82 -9.62 11.97
CA SER A 46 4.06 -9.47 11.21
C SER A 46 3.97 -8.94 9.76
N ILE A 47 2.94 -8.20 9.38
CA ILE A 47 2.93 -7.55 8.06
C ILE A 47 3.64 -6.20 8.14
N SER A 48 4.65 -6.07 7.30
CA SER A 48 5.28 -4.80 6.91
C SER A 48 4.35 -4.03 5.99
N ILE A 49 4.07 -2.76 6.31
CA ILE A 49 3.35 -1.89 5.37
C ILE A 49 4.19 -1.74 4.09
N GLY A 50 5.51 -1.82 4.21
CA GLY A 50 6.45 -1.76 3.13
C GLY A 50 6.36 -2.93 2.19
N ASP A 51 6.10 -4.15 2.67
CA ASP A 51 5.94 -5.31 1.79
C ASP A 51 4.66 -5.20 0.95
N ILE A 52 3.62 -4.57 1.51
CA ILE A 52 2.36 -4.30 0.78
C ILE A 52 2.62 -3.23 -0.28
N LEU A 53 3.24 -2.11 0.11
CA LEU A 53 3.55 -1.01 -0.79
C LEU A 53 4.52 -1.43 -1.90
N GLU A 54 5.50 -2.27 -1.59
CA GLU A 54 6.43 -2.82 -2.57
C GLU A 54 5.71 -3.71 -3.59
N GLN A 55 4.86 -4.63 -3.14
CA GLN A 55 4.02 -5.44 -4.02
C GLN A 55 3.13 -4.56 -4.91
N MET A 56 2.54 -3.51 -4.33
CA MET A 56 1.72 -2.57 -5.07
C MET A 56 2.51 -1.84 -6.15
N LEU A 57 3.64 -1.25 -5.78
CA LEU A 57 4.54 -0.56 -6.72
C LEU A 57 5.07 -1.50 -7.80
N SER A 58 5.32 -2.76 -7.47
CA SER A 58 5.72 -3.80 -8.44
C SER A 58 4.63 -4.05 -9.47
N MET A 59 3.38 -4.25 -9.05
CA MET A 59 2.25 -4.43 -9.96
C MET A 59 2.04 -3.22 -10.86
N VAL A 60 2.17 -2.03 -10.31
CA VAL A 60 2.00 -0.75 -11.01
C VAL A 60 3.05 -0.58 -12.10
N ARG A 61 4.32 -0.90 -11.80
CA ARG A 61 5.40 -0.93 -12.80
C ARG A 61 5.14 -1.98 -13.87
N LEU A 62 4.82 -3.22 -13.48
CA LEU A 62 4.64 -4.34 -14.41
C LEU A 62 3.46 -4.14 -15.38
N HIS A 63 2.41 -3.46 -14.95
CA HIS A 63 1.20 -3.22 -15.77
C HIS A 63 1.16 -1.80 -16.36
N HIS A 64 2.25 -1.04 -16.25
CA HIS A 64 2.40 0.30 -16.83
C HIS A 64 1.32 1.29 -16.37
N VAL A 65 0.86 1.15 -15.12
CA VAL A 65 -0.12 2.05 -14.51
C VAL A 65 0.64 3.29 -14.02
N ARG A 66 0.66 4.36 -14.81
CA ARG A 66 1.45 5.56 -14.46
C ARG A 66 0.78 6.37 -13.37
N MET A 67 1.26 6.23 -12.14
CA MET A 67 0.81 7.07 -11.02
C MET A 67 1.36 8.50 -11.10
N GLU A 68 0.70 9.40 -10.39
CA GLU A 68 1.21 10.74 -10.15
C GLU A 68 2.50 10.71 -9.31
N GLY A 69 3.46 11.59 -9.65
CA GLY A 69 4.78 11.62 -9.01
C GLY A 69 4.66 11.90 -7.51
N ASP A 70 3.75 12.78 -7.13
CA ASP A 70 3.49 13.16 -5.74
C ASP A 70 3.03 11.97 -4.91
N PHE A 71 2.23 11.07 -5.49
CA PHE A 71 1.79 9.85 -4.81
C PHE A 71 2.95 8.88 -4.56
N VAL A 72 3.89 8.76 -5.51
CA VAL A 72 5.10 7.94 -5.34
C VAL A 72 5.99 8.50 -4.23
N THR A 73 6.14 9.82 -4.15
CA THR A 73 6.90 10.49 -3.08
C THR A 73 6.36 10.15 -1.69
N VAL A 74 5.03 10.17 -1.52
CA VAL A 74 4.39 9.78 -0.26
C VAL A 74 4.67 8.32 0.08
N ILE A 75 4.57 7.41 -0.88
CA ILE A 75 4.88 5.99 -0.66
C ILE A 75 6.34 5.82 -0.23
N VAL A 76 7.28 6.47 -0.91
CA VAL A 76 8.71 6.41 -0.56
C VAL A 76 8.96 6.96 0.85
N ALA A 77 8.29 8.04 1.23
CA ALA A 77 8.38 8.58 2.58
C ALA A 77 7.90 7.57 3.64
N ILE A 78 6.81 6.85 3.39
CA ILE A 78 6.31 5.79 4.28
C ILE A 78 7.32 4.64 4.38
N LEU A 79 7.88 4.19 3.26
CA LEU A 79 8.91 3.13 3.24
C LEU A 79 10.16 3.52 4.03
N LEU A 80 10.64 4.75 3.87
CA LEU A 80 11.78 5.26 4.64
C LEU A 80 11.46 5.37 6.13
N LEU A 81 10.28 5.88 6.47
CA LEU A 81 9.82 5.96 7.86
C LEU A 81 9.77 4.58 8.51
N GLU A 82 9.28 3.56 7.80
CA GLU A 82 9.29 2.18 8.28
C GLU A 82 10.69 1.61 8.42
N GLY A 83 11.55 1.83 7.42
CA GLY A 83 12.94 1.37 7.46
C GLY A 83 13.69 1.94 8.66
N ILE A 84 13.58 3.26 8.90
CA ILE A 84 14.21 3.93 10.05
C ILE A 84 13.55 3.47 11.35
N GLY A 85 12.22 3.41 11.38
CA GLY A 85 11.47 2.99 12.55
C GLY A 85 11.81 1.58 13.02
N ARG A 86 12.00 0.63 12.08
CA ARG A 86 12.42 -0.75 12.38
C ARG A 86 13.88 -0.88 12.80
N GLN A 87 14.75 0.03 12.32
CA GLN A 87 16.12 0.11 12.82
C GLN A 87 16.16 0.54 14.30
N LEU A 88 15.21 1.37 14.73
CA LEU A 88 15.09 1.82 16.12
C LEU A 88 14.31 0.84 17.01
N ASP A 89 13.26 0.23 16.47
CA ASP A 89 12.35 -0.69 17.14
C ASP A 89 11.99 -1.85 16.20
N PRO A 90 12.66 -3.02 16.31
CA PRO A 90 12.45 -4.15 15.41
C PRO A 90 11.02 -4.68 15.35
N ASP A 91 10.23 -4.48 16.41
CA ASP A 91 8.84 -4.93 16.52
C ASP A 91 7.84 -3.85 16.07
N LEU A 92 8.32 -2.77 15.47
CA LEU A 92 7.49 -1.68 14.96
C LEU A 92 6.53 -2.16 13.86
N ASP A 93 5.23 -2.07 14.16
CA ASP A 93 4.15 -2.13 13.19
C ASP A 93 3.55 -0.72 12.98
N LEU A 94 3.93 -0.08 11.87
CA LEU A 94 3.40 1.23 11.46
C LEU A 94 1.89 1.19 11.21
N PHE A 95 1.36 0.07 10.72
CA PHE A 95 -0.06 -0.07 10.43
C PHE A 95 -0.86 -0.05 11.74
N ALA A 96 -0.41 -0.82 12.73
CA ALA A 96 -1.01 -0.82 14.07
C ALA A 96 -0.92 0.56 14.74
N ARG A 97 0.24 1.24 14.65
CA ARG A 97 0.43 2.58 15.24
C ARG A 97 -0.40 3.66 14.55
N CYS A 98 -0.54 3.63 13.22
CA CYS A 98 -1.39 4.58 12.50
C CYS A 98 -2.87 4.38 12.84
N VAL A 99 -3.34 3.14 12.93
CA VAL A 99 -4.72 2.85 13.35
C VAL A 99 -4.95 3.27 14.80
N PHE A 100 -4.00 2.98 15.70
CA PHE A 100 -4.05 3.44 17.08
C PHE A 100 -4.10 4.97 17.17
N ALA A 101 -3.20 5.67 16.49
CA ALA A 101 -3.15 7.13 16.47
C ALA A 101 -4.43 7.77 15.89
N TRP A 102 -5.05 7.13 14.89
CA TRP A 102 -6.34 7.58 14.35
C TRP A 102 -7.46 7.47 15.38
N TYR A 103 -7.50 6.37 16.14
CA TYR A 103 -8.57 6.11 17.11
C TYR A 103 -8.39 6.84 18.44
N PHE A 104 -7.15 6.96 18.91
CA PHE A 104 -6.83 7.45 20.26
C PHE A 104 -6.11 8.81 20.25
N GLY A 105 -5.84 9.38 19.07
CA GLY A 105 -4.96 10.53 18.92
C GLY A 105 -3.49 10.14 19.00
N VAL A 106 -2.61 11.01 18.47
CA VAL A 106 -1.16 10.83 18.67
C VAL A 106 -0.87 11.13 20.15
N PRO A 107 -0.33 10.20 20.94
CA PRO A 107 0.09 10.51 22.29
C PRO A 107 1.24 11.51 22.21
N THR A 108 0.93 12.79 22.39
CA THR A 108 1.92 13.80 22.71
C THR A 108 2.35 13.52 24.14
N VAL A 109 3.65 13.23 24.31
CA VAL A 109 4.29 13.21 25.63
C VAL A 109 3.98 14.48 26.43
#